data_AF-A0AB34Y8U1-F1
#
_entry.id   AF-A0AB34Y8U1-F1
#
_cell.length_a   1.000
_cell.length_b   1.000
_cell.length_c   1.000
_cell.angle_alpha   90.00
_cell.angle_beta   90.00
_cell.angle_gamma   90.00
#
_symmetry.space_group_name_H-M   'P 1'
#
loop_
_entity.id
_entity.type
_entity.pdbx_description
1 polymer ?
#
loop_
_entity_poly.entity_id
_entity_poly.type
_entity_poly.pdbx_seq_one_letter_code
_entity_poly.pdbx_strand_id
1 'polypeptide(L)'
;MFDRQTIDAMTAMAKQAQIDPAALLAVAEVESGGRALYDVDGHKEPAIRFEGHYFDRRLSGRIRDYARKNGLSAPEAGKIANPRSQVDRWLLLERAMGLDKKAALESTSWGLGQVMGAHWEWLGFASVDALVAEARGSLAGQVQLMLRFIEKTGLADAMRTCDWRGFAKRYNGPAFARNSYDTRMAAAYERWQKQIGTLKTAA
;
A
#
# COMPACT_ATOMS: atom_id res chain seq x y z
N MET A 1 8.89 8.97 -9.69
CA MET A 1 9.95 7.94 -9.65
C MET A 1 10.63 8.07 -8.30
N PHE A 2 10.99 6.94 -7.70
CA PHE A 2 11.60 6.92 -6.36
C PHE A 2 12.92 7.71 -6.34
N ASP A 3 13.20 8.35 -5.21
CA ASP A 3 14.52 8.94 -4.96
C ASP A 3 15.57 7.86 -4.71
N ARG A 4 16.85 8.26 -4.75
CA ARG A 4 17.99 7.35 -4.60
C ARG A 4 17.97 6.59 -3.27
N GLN A 5 17.66 7.29 -2.17
CA GLN A 5 17.59 6.69 -0.85
C GLN A 5 16.54 5.57 -0.79
N THR A 6 15.39 5.80 -1.42
CA THR A 6 14.30 4.82 -1.54
C THR A 6 14.73 3.60 -2.35
N ILE A 7 15.36 3.82 -3.50
CA ILE A 7 15.86 2.75 -4.36
C ILE A 7 16.88 1.88 -3.62
N ASP A 8 17.84 2.49 -2.94
CA ASP A 8 18.92 1.78 -2.26
C ASP A 8 18.41 0.95 -1.08
N ALA A 9 17.53 1.53 -0.25
CA ALA A 9 16.92 0.83 0.88
C ALA A 9 16.06 -0.36 0.41
N MET A 10 15.18 -0.14 -0.57
CA MET A 10 14.36 -1.21 -1.14
C MET A 10 15.21 -2.32 -1.77
N THR A 11 16.29 -1.96 -2.45
CA THR A 11 17.21 -2.92 -3.07
C THR A 11 17.91 -3.78 -2.01
N ALA A 12 18.37 -3.18 -0.93
CA ALA A 12 19.02 -3.92 0.16
C ALA A 12 18.05 -4.89 0.85
N MET A 13 16.84 -4.41 1.19
CA MET A 13 15.83 -5.22 1.86
C MET A 13 15.27 -6.33 0.97
N ALA A 14 15.08 -6.07 -0.32
CA ALA A 14 14.68 -7.11 -1.28
C ALA A 14 15.70 -8.26 -1.34
N LYS A 15 17.00 -7.93 -1.40
CA LYS A 15 18.08 -8.95 -1.37
C LYS A 15 18.06 -9.77 -0.08
N GLN A 16 17.86 -9.13 1.07
CA GLN A 16 17.75 -9.82 2.36
C GLN A 16 16.55 -10.77 2.39
N ALA A 17 15.43 -10.37 1.79
CA ALA A 17 14.23 -11.18 1.65
C ALA A 17 14.30 -12.19 0.49
N GLN A 18 15.45 -12.31 -0.20
CA GLN A 18 15.65 -13.18 -1.38
C GLN A 18 14.63 -12.94 -2.51
N ILE A 19 14.19 -11.68 -2.64
CA ILE A 19 13.33 -11.20 -3.72
C ILE A 19 14.18 -10.38 -4.68
N ASP A 20 13.92 -10.49 -5.99
CA ASP A 20 14.55 -9.64 -6.98
C ASP A 20 14.25 -8.15 -6.67
N PRO A 21 15.28 -7.31 -6.43
CA PRO A 21 15.10 -5.88 -6.21
C PRO A 21 14.24 -5.18 -7.26
N ALA A 22 14.39 -5.54 -8.55
CA ALA A 22 13.63 -4.93 -9.62
C ALA A 22 12.13 -5.28 -9.51
N ALA A 23 11.81 -6.48 -9.04
CA ALA A 23 10.42 -6.92 -8.85
C ALA A 23 9.76 -6.17 -7.69
N LEU A 24 10.46 -6.02 -6.56
CA LEU A 24 9.91 -5.28 -5.41
C LEU A 24 9.70 -3.80 -5.74
N LEU A 25 10.66 -3.17 -6.43
CA LEU A 25 10.55 -1.78 -6.90
C LEU A 25 9.40 -1.61 -7.90
N ALA A 26 9.23 -2.55 -8.83
CA ALA A 26 8.14 -2.52 -9.80
C ALA A 26 6.76 -2.56 -9.15
N VAL A 27 6.55 -3.47 -8.19
CA VAL A 27 5.28 -3.55 -7.45
C VAL A 27 5.05 -2.26 -6.67
N ALA A 28 6.05 -1.79 -5.90
CA ALA A 28 5.90 -0.58 -5.11
C ALA A 28 5.62 0.67 -5.97
N GLU A 29 6.26 0.79 -7.14
CA GLU A 29 6.00 1.88 -8.07
C GLU A 29 4.53 1.87 -8.55
N VAL A 30 4.02 0.69 -8.92
CA VAL A 30 2.66 0.55 -9.43
C VAL A 30 1.61 0.82 -8.35
N GLU A 31 1.87 0.39 -7.12
CA GLU A 31 0.98 0.58 -5.96
C GLU A 31 1.00 2.01 -5.41
N SER A 32 2.19 2.63 -5.31
CA SER A 32 2.35 3.93 -4.64
C SER A 32 2.50 5.12 -5.59
N GLY A 33 2.65 4.87 -6.90
CA GLY A 33 2.99 5.91 -7.87
C GLY A 33 4.45 6.35 -7.82
N GLY A 34 5.33 5.53 -7.23
CA GLY A 34 6.77 5.78 -7.23
C GLY A 34 7.20 6.86 -6.24
N ARG A 35 6.48 7.02 -5.12
CA ARG A 35 6.84 7.90 -3.99
C ARG A 35 6.55 7.21 -2.67
N ALA A 36 7.49 7.29 -1.73
CA ALA A 36 7.38 6.64 -0.41
C ALA A 36 6.76 7.56 0.66
N LEU A 37 7.08 8.85 0.60
CA LEU A 37 6.69 9.84 1.61
C LEU A 37 6.12 11.10 0.94
N TYR A 38 5.09 11.67 1.56
CA TYR A 38 4.40 12.87 1.12
C TYR A 38 4.46 13.91 2.23
N ASP A 39 4.53 15.17 1.83
CA ASP A 39 4.37 16.29 2.75
C ASP A 39 2.88 16.46 3.06
N VAL A 40 2.53 16.22 4.32
CA VAL A 40 1.16 16.35 4.84
C VAL A 40 1.26 17.16 6.13
N ASP A 41 0.72 18.38 6.10
CA ASP A 41 0.70 19.31 7.23
C ASP A 41 2.06 19.51 7.92
N GLY A 42 3.14 19.58 7.14
CA GLY A 42 4.51 19.77 7.63
C GLY A 42 5.21 18.48 8.08
N HIS A 43 4.54 17.33 8.00
CA HIS A 43 5.09 16.01 8.33
C HIS A 43 5.30 15.15 7.08
N LYS A 44 6.26 14.22 7.16
CA LYS A 44 6.46 13.19 6.14
C LYS A 44 5.58 12.00 6.46
N GLU A 45 4.54 11.78 5.66
CA GLU A 45 3.57 10.69 5.84
C GLU A 45 3.64 9.67 4.70
N PRO A 46 3.34 8.38 4.96
CA PRO A 46 3.15 7.40 3.90
C PRO A 46 1.94 7.74 3.03
N ALA A 47 1.94 7.23 1.80
CA ALA A 47 0.74 7.21 0.98
C ALA A 47 -0.37 6.41 1.69
N ILE A 48 -1.58 6.95 1.69
CA ILE A 48 -2.76 6.22 2.11
C ILE A 48 -3.83 6.16 1.02
N ARG A 49 -4.71 5.17 1.14
CA ARG A 49 -5.97 5.11 0.39
C ARG A 49 -7.06 4.50 1.27
N PHE A 50 -8.09 5.28 1.51
CA PHE A 50 -9.20 4.92 2.39
C PHE A 50 -10.29 4.18 1.62
N GLU A 51 -10.78 3.08 2.16
CA GLU A 51 -11.83 2.25 1.55
C GLU A 51 -13.14 2.40 2.32
N GLY A 52 -13.98 3.35 1.89
CA GLY A 52 -15.26 3.64 2.56
C GLY A 52 -16.20 2.44 2.70
N HIS A 53 -16.08 1.44 1.83
CA HIS A 53 -16.84 0.19 1.91
C HIS A 53 -16.26 -0.84 2.91
N TYR A 54 -14.96 -0.77 3.22
CA TYR A 54 -14.39 -1.47 4.37
C TYR A 54 -14.86 -0.82 5.67
N PHE A 55 -14.92 0.52 5.68
CA PHE A 55 -15.36 1.27 6.85
C PHE A 55 -16.84 1.02 7.14
N ASP A 56 -17.69 1.05 6.10
CA ASP A 56 -19.12 0.78 6.22
C ASP A 56 -19.44 -0.58 6.89
N ARG A 57 -18.69 -1.62 6.50
CA ARG A 57 -18.85 -2.99 7.02
C ARG A 57 -18.39 -3.14 8.47
N ARG A 58 -17.50 -2.27 8.93
CA ARG A 58 -16.97 -2.28 10.31
C ARG A 58 -17.82 -1.47 11.27
N LEU A 59 -18.62 -0.54 10.75
CA LEU A 59 -19.54 0.24 11.55
C LEU A 59 -20.90 -0.46 11.69
N SER A 60 -21.64 -0.07 12.73
CA SER A 60 -23.01 -0.51 12.94
C SER A 60 -23.86 0.61 13.56
N GLY A 61 -25.19 0.43 13.50
CA GLY A 61 -26.16 1.34 14.08
C GLY A 61 -25.98 2.80 13.67
N ARG A 62 -26.20 3.70 14.64
CA ARG A 62 -26.19 5.15 14.44
C ARG A 62 -24.87 5.70 13.89
N ILE A 63 -23.74 5.06 14.20
CA ILE A 63 -22.42 5.49 13.70
C ILE A 63 -22.31 5.23 12.20
N ARG A 64 -22.76 4.05 11.73
CA ARG A 64 -22.78 3.74 10.29
C ARG A 64 -23.73 4.65 9.54
N ASP A 65 -24.92 4.90 10.08
CA ASP A 65 -25.91 5.79 9.43
C ASP A 65 -25.38 7.22 9.31
N TYR A 66 -24.70 7.71 10.36
CA TYR A 66 -24.02 9.00 10.32
C TYR A 66 -22.89 9.00 9.28
N ALA A 67 -22.04 7.98 9.24
CA ALA A 67 -20.95 7.88 8.28
C ALA A 67 -21.45 7.91 6.82
N ARG A 68 -22.53 7.16 6.52
CA ARG A 68 -23.19 7.17 5.20
C ARG A 68 -23.74 8.54 4.85
N LYS A 69 -24.49 9.16 5.77
CA LYS A 69 -25.09 10.50 5.55
C LYS A 69 -24.04 11.58 5.30
N ASN A 70 -22.85 11.44 5.89
CA ASN A 70 -21.77 12.43 5.78
C ASN A 70 -20.70 12.06 4.74
N GLY A 71 -20.97 11.07 3.89
CA GLY A 71 -20.07 10.70 2.79
C GLY A 71 -18.75 10.09 3.24
N LEU A 72 -18.72 9.42 4.40
CA LEU A 72 -17.55 8.73 4.93
C LEU A 72 -17.60 7.22 4.73
N SER A 73 -18.78 6.65 4.50
CA SER A 73 -18.93 5.22 4.21
C SER A 73 -20.04 4.97 3.20
N ALA A 74 -19.94 3.85 2.48
CA ALA A 74 -20.98 3.34 1.60
C ALA A 74 -20.79 1.83 1.43
N PRO A 75 -21.84 1.02 1.31
CA PRO A 75 -21.69 -0.41 1.12
C PRO A 75 -21.01 -0.77 -0.22
N GLU A 76 -21.17 0.07 -1.25
CA GLU A 76 -20.57 -0.14 -2.56
C GLU A 76 -19.10 0.34 -2.63
N ALA A 77 -18.22 -0.51 -3.13
CA ALA A 77 -16.82 -0.15 -3.37
C ALA A 77 -16.68 1.00 -4.38
N GLY A 78 -15.79 1.94 -4.11
CA GLY A 78 -15.53 3.11 -4.97
C GLY A 78 -16.56 4.25 -4.87
N LYS A 79 -17.66 4.08 -4.11
CA LYS A 79 -18.65 5.14 -3.91
C LYS A 79 -18.11 6.33 -3.11
N ILE A 80 -17.24 6.05 -2.15
CA ILE A 80 -16.45 7.07 -1.44
C ILE A 80 -15.17 7.27 -2.23
N ALA A 81 -15.11 8.38 -2.98
CA ALA A 81 -13.93 8.72 -3.78
C ALA A 81 -12.78 9.18 -2.87
N ASN A 82 -11.57 8.67 -3.14
CA ASN A 82 -10.38 9.23 -2.52
C ASN A 82 -10.04 10.56 -3.21
N PRO A 83 -9.75 11.62 -2.43
CA PRO A 83 -9.21 12.85 -2.98
C PRO A 83 -7.93 12.64 -3.80
N ARG A 84 -7.61 13.63 -4.64
CA ARG A 84 -6.41 13.59 -5.49
C ARG A 84 -5.11 13.72 -4.68
N SER A 85 -5.09 14.60 -3.69
CA SER A 85 -3.91 14.87 -2.86
C SER A 85 -3.82 13.90 -1.68
N GLN A 86 -2.61 13.67 -1.15
CA GLN A 86 -2.46 12.90 0.09
C GLN A 86 -2.94 13.70 1.31
N VAL A 87 -2.76 15.04 1.32
CA VAL A 87 -3.28 15.92 2.38
C VAL A 87 -4.78 15.71 2.58
N ASP A 88 -5.56 15.77 1.51
CA ASP A 88 -7.02 15.59 1.59
C ASP A 88 -7.43 14.15 1.94
N ARG A 89 -6.61 13.15 1.58
CA ARG A 89 -6.84 11.75 1.98
C ARG A 89 -6.61 11.55 3.47
N TRP A 90 -5.58 12.18 4.03
CA TRP A 90 -5.32 12.18 5.46
C TRP A 90 -6.44 12.89 6.22
N LEU A 91 -6.92 14.03 5.73
CA LEU A 91 -8.11 14.69 6.29
C LEU A 91 -9.36 13.79 6.23
N LEU A 92 -9.57 13.05 5.14
CA LEU A 92 -10.66 12.08 5.05
C LEU A 92 -10.52 10.97 6.12
N LEU A 93 -9.31 10.44 6.31
CA LEU A 93 -9.03 9.44 7.34
C LEU A 93 -9.28 9.99 8.75
N GLU A 94 -8.82 11.21 9.05
CA GLU A 94 -9.04 11.85 10.35
C GLU A 94 -10.53 12.01 10.68
N ARG A 95 -11.33 12.42 9.70
CA ARG A 95 -12.80 12.49 9.84
C ARG A 95 -13.40 11.12 10.14
N ALA A 96 -12.93 10.06 9.50
CA ALA A 96 -13.38 8.69 9.77
C ALA A 96 -12.94 8.21 11.16
N MET A 97 -11.70 8.52 11.57
CA MET A 97 -11.17 8.20 12.89
C MET A 97 -11.95 8.87 14.02
N GLY A 98 -12.51 10.06 13.78
CA GLY A 98 -13.41 10.74 14.71
C GLY A 98 -14.71 9.99 15.00
N LEU A 99 -15.11 9.05 14.13
CA LEU A 99 -16.27 8.18 14.37
C LEU A 99 -15.87 6.85 15.01
N ASP A 100 -14.86 6.19 14.45
CA ASP A 100 -14.29 4.97 15.00
C ASP A 100 -12.85 4.83 14.49
N LYS A 101 -11.89 5.09 15.38
CA LYS A 101 -10.46 5.06 15.06
C LYS A 101 -10.02 3.70 14.52
N LYS A 102 -10.36 2.61 15.22
CA LYS A 102 -9.91 1.26 14.84
C LYS A 102 -10.46 0.89 13.48
N ALA A 103 -11.76 1.09 13.27
CA ALA A 103 -12.41 0.78 12.00
C ALA A 103 -11.84 1.61 10.84
N ALA A 104 -11.54 2.89 11.06
CA ALA A 104 -10.96 3.77 10.04
C ALA A 104 -9.55 3.33 9.62
N LEU A 105 -8.68 3.05 10.59
CA LEU A 105 -7.32 2.58 10.33
C LEU A 105 -7.32 1.20 9.62
N GLU A 106 -8.21 0.29 10.04
CA GLU A 106 -8.36 -1.01 9.38
C GLU A 106 -8.91 -0.89 7.94
N SER A 107 -9.62 0.20 7.65
CA SER A 107 -10.20 0.47 6.34
C SER A 107 -9.29 1.29 5.42
N THR A 108 -8.01 1.41 5.77
CA THR A 108 -7.03 2.20 5.02
C THR A 108 -5.88 1.32 4.57
N SER A 109 -5.44 1.48 3.33
CA SER A 109 -4.18 0.90 2.85
C SER A 109 -3.00 1.85 3.06
N TRP A 110 -1.84 1.29 3.42
CA TRP A 110 -0.70 2.04 3.95
C TRP A 110 0.58 1.85 3.14
N GLY A 111 1.28 2.95 2.88
CA GLY A 111 2.67 3.00 2.40
C GLY A 111 2.90 2.48 0.99
N LEU A 112 4.16 2.20 0.68
CA LEU A 112 4.66 1.71 -0.62
C LEU A 112 3.87 0.53 -1.19
N GLY A 113 3.55 -0.46 -0.34
CA GLY A 113 2.80 -1.64 -0.76
C GLY A 113 1.29 -1.44 -0.79
N GLN A 114 0.76 -0.31 -0.30
CA GLN A 114 -0.67 -0.12 -0.09
C GLN A 114 -1.31 -1.32 0.65
N VAL A 115 -0.67 -1.79 1.72
CA VAL A 115 -1.16 -2.94 2.50
C VAL A 115 -2.33 -2.50 3.37
N MET A 116 -3.45 -3.22 3.30
CA MET A 116 -4.67 -2.88 4.05
C MET A 116 -4.47 -3.05 5.56
N GLY A 117 -4.84 -2.03 6.34
CA GLY A 117 -4.72 -2.04 7.80
C GLY A 117 -5.50 -3.17 8.47
N ALA A 118 -6.60 -3.63 7.85
CA ALA A 118 -7.40 -4.79 8.27
C ALA A 118 -6.57 -6.08 8.48
N HIS A 119 -5.39 -6.16 7.87
CA HIS A 119 -4.54 -7.34 7.92
C HIS A 119 -3.57 -7.35 9.11
N TRP A 120 -3.64 -6.37 10.01
CA TRP A 120 -2.71 -6.23 11.14
C TRP A 120 -2.52 -7.54 11.92
N GLU A 121 -3.60 -8.22 12.29
CA GLU A 121 -3.56 -9.45 13.10
C GLU A 121 -2.92 -10.61 12.32
N TRP A 122 -3.36 -10.81 11.07
CA TRP A 122 -2.84 -11.85 10.19
C TRP A 122 -1.35 -11.65 9.83
N LEU A 123 -0.91 -10.39 9.77
CA LEU A 123 0.49 -10.01 9.57
C LEU A 123 1.32 -10.07 10.86
N GLY A 124 0.70 -10.37 12.00
CA GLY A 124 1.36 -10.56 13.30
C GLY A 124 1.65 -9.27 14.06
N PHE A 125 0.97 -8.17 13.75
CA PHE A 125 1.02 -6.96 14.57
C PHE A 125 0.11 -7.11 15.80
N ALA A 126 0.45 -6.42 16.90
CA ALA A 126 -0.35 -6.45 18.12
C ALA A 126 -1.68 -5.68 18.01
N SER A 127 -1.76 -4.71 17.09
CA SER A 127 -2.94 -3.90 16.82
C SER A 127 -2.82 -3.22 15.45
N VAL A 128 -3.92 -2.62 14.99
CA VAL A 128 -3.87 -1.75 13.81
C VAL A 128 -2.98 -0.53 14.03
N ASP A 129 -2.95 0.05 15.24
CA ASP A 129 -2.04 1.14 15.57
C ASP A 129 -0.57 0.73 15.43
N ALA A 130 -0.21 -0.52 15.77
CA ALA A 130 1.16 -1.02 15.60
C ALA A 130 1.53 -1.15 14.10
N LEU A 131 0.62 -1.62 13.25
CA LEU A 131 0.82 -1.63 11.80
C LEU A 131 1.01 -0.21 11.24
N VAL A 132 0.19 0.74 11.71
CA VAL A 132 0.27 2.14 11.29
C VAL A 132 1.58 2.78 11.76
N ALA A 133 2.01 2.48 12.99
CA ALA A 133 3.29 2.95 13.53
C ALA A 133 4.47 2.41 12.72
N GLU A 134 4.44 1.14 12.30
CA GLU A 134 5.45 0.57 11.40
C GLU A 134 5.50 1.33 10.06
N ALA A 135 4.34 1.53 9.42
CA ALA A 135 4.26 2.22 8.13
C ALA A 135 4.67 3.70 8.20
N ARG A 136 4.38 4.39 9.31
CA ARG A 136 4.76 5.81 9.51
C ARG A 136 6.19 5.97 10.03
N GLY A 137 6.72 4.98 10.73
CA GLY A 137 7.99 5.09 11.46
C GLY A 137 9.19 5.26 10.56
N SER A 138 9.18 4.65 9.36
CA SER A 138 10.26 4.83 8.39
C SER A 138 9.90 4.30 7.00
N LEU A 139 10.71 4.68 6.01
CA LEU A 139 10.74 4.01 4.71
C LEU A 139 10.93 2.49 4.86
N ALA A 140 11.86 2.07 5.72
CA ALA A 140 12.13 0.65 5.96
C ALA A 140 10.87 -0.05 6.48
N GLY A 141 10.11 0.58 7.38
CA GLY A 141 8.88 -0.02 7.91
C GLY A 141 7.78 -0.19 6.86
N GLN A 142 7.65 0.75 5.91
CA GLN A 142 6.78 0.56 4.75
C GLN A 142 7.18 -0.65 3.89
N VAL A 143 8.48 -0.84 3.68
CA VAL A 143 9.01 -1.99 2.93
C VAL A 143 8.83 -3.29 3.70
N GLN A 144 9.06 -3.30 5.02
CA GLN A 144 8.82 -4.47 5.87
C GLN A 144 7.35 -4.87 5.86
N LEU A 145 6.42 -3.92 5.94
CA LEU A 145 4.99 -4.18 5.85
C LEU A 145 4.62 -4.85 4.51
N MET A 146 5.16 -4.33 3.40
CA MET A 146 4.96 -4.90 2.08
C MET A 146 5.54 -6.32 1.96
N LEU A 147 6.77 -6.54 2.43
CA LEU A 147 7.44 -7.84 2.40
C LEU A 147 6.69 -8.89 3.24
N ARG A 148 6.24 -8.53 4.46
CA ARG A 148 5.41 -9.40 5.29
C ARG A 148 4.13 -9.84 4.58
N PHE A 149 3.48 -8.93 3.87
CA PHE A 149 2.29 -9.26 3.10
C PHE A 149 2.61 -10.21 1.94
N ILE A 150 3.69 -9.98 1.18
CA ILE A 150 4.14 -10.84 0.10
C ILE A 150 4.48 -12.25 0.61
N GLU A 151 5.17 -12.35 1.74
CA GLU A 151 5.51 -13.62 2.38
C GLU A 151 4.25 -14.37 2.80
N LYS A 152 3.38 -13.72 3.58
CA LYS A 152 2.16 -14.34 4.12
C LYS A 152 1.16 -14.78 3.04
N THR A 153 1.14 -14.10 1.89
CA THR A 153 0.31 -14.48 0.73
C THR A 153 0.95 -15.55 -0.16
N GLY A 154 2.21 -15.93 0.08
CA GLY A 154 2.94 -16.85 -0.80
C GLY A 154 3.22 -16.28 -2.19
N LEU A 155 3.35 -14.95 -2.29
CA LEU A 155 3.52 -14.26 -3.57
C LEU A 155 4.96 -14.17 -4.06
N ALA A 156 5.94 -14.53 -3.23
CA ALA A 156 7.35 -14.52 -3.59
C ALA A 156 7.65 -15.38 -4.83
N ASP A 157 7.00 -16.54 -4.96
CA ASP A 157 7.17 -17.42 -6.12
C ASP A 157 6.68 -16.75 -7.41
N ALA A 158 5.53 -16.08 -7.37
CA ALA A 158 4.98 -15.36 -8.52
C ALA A 158 5.91 -14.22 -8.96
N MET A 159 6.54 -13.52 -8.00
CA MET A 159 7.56 -12.52 -8.31
C MET A 159 8.80 -13.14 -8.94
N ARG A 160 9.27 -14.29 -8.42
CA ARG A 160 10.44 -15.01 -8.92
C ARG A 160 10.25 -15.50 -10.36
N THR A 161 9.08 -16.02 -10.69
CA THR A 161 8.75 -16.51 -12.03
C THR A 161 8.19 -15.40 -12.94
N CYS A 162 8.19 -14.15 -12.49
CA CYS A 162 7.60 -13.01 -13.22
C CYS A 162 6.14 -13.24 -13.65
N ASP A 163 5.37 -13.99 -12.86
CA ASP A 163 3.92 -14.18 -13.06
C ASP A 163 3.16 -12.95 -12.57
N TRP A 164 3.27 -11.84 -13.32
CA TRP A 164 2.65 -10.56 -12.98
C TRP A 164 1.13 -10.64 -12.94
N ARG A 165 0.54 -11.47 -13.80
CA ARG A 165 -0.91 -11.68 -13.83
C ARG A 165 -1.39 -12.40 -12.57
N GLY A 166 -0.75 -13.51 -12.21
CA GLY A 166 -1.09 -14.24 -11.00
C GLY A 166 -0.74 -13.47 -9.73
N PHE A 167 0.35 -12.67 -9.73
CA PHE A 167 0.66 -11.75 -8.65
C PHE A 167 -0.45 -10.71 -8.48
N ALA A 168 -0.75 -9.93 -9.52
CA ALA A 168 -1.74 -8.85 -9.46
C ALA A 168 -3.15 -9.36 -9.09
N LYS A 169 -3.56 -10.54 -9.57
CA LYS A 169 -4.84 -11.15 -9.18
C LYS A 169 -4.94 -11.41 -7.69
N ARG A 170 -3.86 -11.86 -7.06
CA ARG A 170 -3.80 -12.21 -5.63
C ARG A 170 -3.57 -10.97 -4.76
N TYR A 171 -2.74 -10.04 -5.21
CA TYR A 171 -2.40 -8.81 -4.48
C TYR A 171 -3.52 -7.76 -4.56
N ASN A 172 -4.05 -7.48 -5.76
CA ASN A 172 -5.05 -6.42 -6.00
C ASN A 172 -6.49 -6.96 -6.08
N GLY A 173 -6.66 -8.29 -6.11
CA GLY A 173 -7.96 -8.95 -6.23
C GLY A 173 -8.41 -9.21 -7.68
N PRO A 174 -9.57 -9.85 -7.88
CA PRO A 174 -10.00 -10.37 -9.19
C PRO A 174 -10.23 -9.29 -10.25
N ALA A 175 -10.45 -8.04 -9.84
CA ALA A 175 -10.67 -6.91 -10.73
C ALA A 175 -9.36 -6.20 -11.17
N PHE A 176 -8.18 -6.74 -10.84
CA PHE A 176 -6.88 -6.12 -11.13
C PHE A 176 -6.72 -5.68 -12.60
N ALA A 177 -7.25 -6.46 -13.54
CA ALA A 177 -7.12 -6.20 -14.97
C ALA A 177 -7.79 -4.88 -15.40
N ARG A 178 -8.79 -4.37 -14.65
CA ARG A 178 -9.46 -3.09 -14.97
C ARG A 178 -8.51 -1.90 -14.89
N ASN A 179 -7.45 -2.01 -14.08
CA ASN A 179 -6.43 -0.98 -13.89
C ASN A 179 -5.07 -1.41 -14.45
N SER A 180 -5.05 -2.46 -15.27
CA SER A 180 -3.86 -2.98 -15.96
C SER A 180 -2.68 -3.23 -15.01
N TYR A 181 -2.94 -3.70 -13.78
CA TYR A 181 -1.91 -3.89 -12.76
C TYR A 181 -0.79 -4.82 -13.24
N ASP A 182 -1.16 -5.92 -13.89
CA ASP A 182 -0.23 -6.92 -14.42
C ASP A 182 0.72 -6.34 -15.47
N THR A 183 0.18 -5.69 -16.51
CA THR A 183 1.01 -5.12 -17.58
C THR A 183 1.84 -3.93 -17.11
N ARG A 184 1.31 -3.14 -16.17
CA ARG A 184 2.06 -2.04 -15.54
C ARG A 184 3.23 -2.56 -14.70
N MET A 185 3.03 -3.64 -13.94
CA MET A 185 4.09 -4.28 -13.15
C MET A 185 5.16 -4.88 -14.05
N ALA A 186 4.77 -5.59 -15.11
CA ALA A 186 5.71 -6.14 -16.10
C ALA A 186 6.57 -5.05 -16.73
N ALA A 187 5.94 -3.96 -17.21
CA ALA A 187 6.66 -2.84 -17.80
C ALA A 187 7.56 -2.13 -16.78
N ALA A 188 7.12 -1.98 -15.53
CA ALA A 188 7.95 -1.39 -14.46
C ALA A 188 9.15 -2.27 -14.14
N TYR A 189 8.97 -3.59 -14.10
CA TYR A 189 10.04 -4.55 -13.86
C TYR A 189 11.16 -4.45 -14.89
N GLU A 190 10.81 -4.43 -16.18
CA GLU A 190 11.80 -4.27 -17.25
C GLU A 190 12.60 -2.97 -17.14
N ARG A 191 11.95 -1.87 -16.72
CA ARG A 191 12.64 -0.59 -16.46
C ARG A 191 13.60 -0.70 -15.29
N TRP A 192 13.15 -1.27 -14.18
CA TRP A 192 13.96 -1.41 -12.96
C TRP A 192 15.14 -2.38 -13.14
N GLN A 193 14.99 -3.45 -13.92
CA GLN A 193 16.11 -4.32 -14.26
C GLN A 193 17.26 -3.53 -14.93
N LYS A 194 16.92 -2.71 -15.94
CA LYS A 194 17.91 -1.87 -16.65
C LYS A 194 18.53 -0.84 -15.70
N GLN A 195 17.70 -0.14 -14.93
CA GLN A 195 18.14 0.91 -14.02
C GLN A 195 19.06 0.38 -12.92
N ILE A 196 18.72 -0.74 -12.29
CA ILE A 196 19.59 -1.39 -11.29
C ILE A 196 20.90 -1.88 -11.94
N GLY A 197 20.84 -2.40 -13.17
CA GLY A 197 22.03 -2.76 -13.93
C GLY A 197 22.99 -1.59 -14.10
N THR A 198 22.49 -0.44 -14.56
CA THR A 198 23.28 0.79 -14.71
C THR A 198 23.88 1.27 -13.39
N LEU A 199 23.11 1.22 -12.30
CA LEU A 199 23.55 1.65 -10.97
C LEU A 199 24.67 0.76 -10.39
N LYS A 200 24.76 -0.51 -10.79
CA LYS A 200 25.86 -1.40 -10.40
C LYS A 200 27.13 -1.10 -11.17
N THR A 201 27.03 -0.69 -12.44
CA THR A 201 28.19 -0.36 -13.28
C THR A 201 28.81 0.99 -12.96
N ALA A 202 28.03 1.90 -12.37
CA ALA A 202 28.46 3.25 -12.01
C ALA A 202 29.07 3.38 -10.60
N ALA A 203 29.07 2.31 -9.80
CA ALA A 203 29.61 2.24 -8.45
C ALA A 203 30.91 1.43 -8.42
#